data_AF-A0A4U5PDN3-F1
#
_entry.id   AF-A0A4U5PDN3-F1
#
_cell.length_a   1.000
_cell.length_b   1.000
_cell.length_c   1.000
_cell.angle_alpha   90.00
_cell.angle_beta   90.00
_cell.angle_gamma   90.00
#
_symmetry.space_group_name_H-M   'P 1'
#
loop_
_entity.id
_entity.type
_entity.pdbx_description
1 polymer ?
#
loop_
_entity_poly.entity_id
_entity_poly.type
_entity_poly.pdbx_seq_one_letter_code
_entity_poly.pdbx_strand_id
1 'polypeptide(L)'
;MTSTSTIQESSWATIAKKATSSKPGFANDVRFCSASEGIRQLKRREPIGNPRIQSFFPVTKKKSCSQEYAAGYKKISRYVMTWKFDSYRTGASMDQVKPQVIDTFGVFKDKRFGLDRVKRGTTPMIPVLNHAKISMVQEAKTMEPGAAFDPKTDYNALVPRRMSIFDVLEAHVPSGDFALLRSKAQIFCKSSVLKGIGARLSWKKEFKLNACMVDGALFLEIDGDFVAKHHRMEDNRNSNSRNMNAFVGSQFAKDITYEPRVQGGEFQEFRTVVKTVFPRFSVLSSGEVDAVDAAGTLVEIKSQRGGLGERFWKDVSCKTFLQMFFGGARKCVQGKTIGGEVVDIEELGVEELAEEAACTDRMFPWHKDDVMRFLDDFLRTVYAKLKLTPGVVFDVTKEEGVSGLRIERSKIETRNFFPDRFVRHFRIANLCKSNCFL
;
A
#
# COMPACT_ATOMS: atom_id res chain seq x y z
N MET A 1 -7.81 1.28 -56.71
CA MET A 1 -6.79 2.31 -57.01
C MET A 1 -6.38 2.94 -55.69
N THR A 2 -5.24 2.49 -55.18
CA THR A 2 -4.63 2.90 -53.91
C THR A 2 -3.79 4.16 -54.12
N SER A 3 -4.04 5.22 -53.36
CA SER A 3 -3.17 6.39 -53.27
C SER A 3 -2.68 6.55 -51.83
N THR A 4 -1.46 6.07 -51.61
CA THR A 4 -0.64 6.29 -50.41
C THR A 4 0.00 7.68 -50.48
N SER A 5 -0.23 8.51 -49.46
CA SER A 5 0.52 9.76 -49.25
C SER A 5 1.53 9.58 -48.13
N THR A 6 2.80 9.59 -48.52
CA THR A 6 4.01 9.64 -47.71
C THR A 6 4.16 11.06 -47.13
N ILE A 7 4.40 11.22 -45.83
CA ILE A 7 4.94 12.47 -45.25
C ILE A 7 6.09 12.13 -44.32
N GLN A 8 7.17 12.88 -44.54
CA GLN A 8 8.53 12.75 -44.04
C GLN A 8 8.68 13.02 -42.53
N GLU A 9 9.59 12.26 -41.94
CA GLU A 9 10.31 12.56 -40.70
C GLU A 9 11.28 13.72 -40.91
N SER A 10 11.40 14.63 -39.95
CA SER A 10 12.58 15.48 -39.81
C SER A 10 12.95 15.67 -38.34
N SER A 11 14.17 15.23 -38.03
CA SER A 11 14.88 15.35 -36.76
C SER A 11 15.24 16.80 -36.44
N TRP A 12 15.32 17.15 -35.16
CA TRP A 12 16.18 18.24 -34.69
C TRP A 12 16.83 17.87 -33.36
N ALA A 13 18.17 17.92 -33.35
CA ALA A 13 19.00 17.82 -32.18
C ALA A 13 20.04 18.96 -32.20
N THR A 14 20.09 19.67 -31.07
CA THR A 14 21.28 20.28 -30.42
C THR A 14 21.84 21.62 -30.89
N ILE A 15 22.18 22.45 -29.87
CA ILE A 15 23.33 23.38 -29.66
C ILE A 15 22.81 24.72 -29.07
N ALA A 16 23.40 25.46 -28.12
CA ALA A 16 24.28 25.27 -26.95
C ALA A 16 24.46 26.68 -26.28
N LYS A 17 24.59 26.72 -24.93
CA LYS A 17 25.32 27.65 -24.01
C LYS A 17 25.71 29.11 -24.43
N LYS A 18 25.42 30.10 -23.55
CA LYS A 18 26.34 30.91 -22.65
C LYS A 18 25.64 32.16 -22.05
N ALA A 19 25.59 32.35 -20.71
CA ALA A 19 26.43 33.21 -19.83
C ALA A 19 26.03 34.73 -19.84
N THR A 20 26.00 35.58 -18.79
CA THR A 20 26.34 35.61 -17.34
C THR A 20 25.97 37.01 -16.78
N SER A 21 25.70 37.18 -15.47
CA SER A 21 26.17 38.27 -14.54
C SER A 21 25.25 38.42 -13.30
N SER A 22 25.70 38.06 -12.08
CA SER A 22 26.17 38.91 -10.93
C SER A 22 25.07 39.77 -10.26
N LYS A 23 24.83 39.85 -8.95
CA LYS A 23 25.69 39.81 -7.72
C LYS A 23 24.78 39.79 -6.43
N PRO A 24 25.25 39.97 -5.16
CA PRO A 24 25.01 39.01 -4.06
C PRO A 24 24.23 39.54 -2.83
N GLY A 25 23.94 38.65 -1.85
CA GLY A 25 23.82 39.02 -0.44
C GLY A 25 22.75 38.26 0.35
N PHE A 26 23.17 37.36 1.24
CA PHE A 26 22.88 37.34 2.69
C PHE A 26 23.15 35.93 3.22
N ALA A 27 24.20 35.84 4.04
CA ALA A 27 24.51 34.69 4.87
C ALA A 27 23.50 34.62 6.03
N ASN A 28 23.04 33.42 6.35
CA ASN A 28 22.60 33.10 7.71
C ASN A 28 23.02 31.67 8.04
N ASP A 29 23.84 31.61 9.08
CA ASP A 29 24.32 30.41 9.76
C ASP A 29 23.16 29.54 10.25
N VAL A 30 23.19 28.25 9.90
CA VAL A 30 22.53 27.21 10.71
C VAL A 30 23.55 26.11 10.98
N ARG A 31 23.89 26.00 12.26
CA ARG A 31 24.87 25.06 12.82
C ARG A 31 24.41 23.62 12.59
N PHE A 32 25.25 22.83 11.94
CA PHE A 32 25.22 21.38 12.03
C PHE A 32 25.89 20.93 13.34
N CYS A 33 25.15 20.21 14.20
CA CYS A 33 25.77 19.39 15.23
C CYS A 33 26.27 18.09 14.59
N SER A 34 27.57 18.04 14.31
CA SER A 34 28.30 16.79 14.04
C SER A 34 28.57 16.07 15.35
N ALA A 35 28.37 14.75 15.35
CA ALA A 35 28.91 13.85 16.36
C ALA A 35 29.47 12.61 15.64
N SER A 36 30.65 12.78 15.04
CA SER A 36 31.71 11.77 15.06
C SER A 36 32.47 11.98 16.39
N GLU A 37 33.17 11.06 17.03
CA GLU A 37 33.80 9.79 16.69
C GLU A 37 34.24 9.19 18.04
N GLY A 38 34.34 7.87 18.13
CA GLY A 38 34.86 7.21 19.33
C GLY A 38 35.28 5.78 19.06
N ILE A 39 36.19 5.56 18.10
CA ILE A 39 36.85 4.26 17.91
C ILE A 39 38.36 4.47 17.96
N ARG A 40 38.95 4.04 19.07
CA ARG A 40 40.40 3.88 19.22
C ARG A 40 40.85 2.60 18.52
N GLN A 41 41.90 2.75 17.72
CA GLN A 41 42.66 1.67 17.10
C GLN A 41 43.38 0.83 18.16
N LEU A 42 43.37 -0.49 18.01
CA LEU A 42 44.41 -1.38 18.51
C LEU A 42 44.79 -2.36 17.39
N LYS A 43 46.07 -2.30 17.01
CA LYS A 43 46.73 -3.18 16.04
C LYS A 43 47.13 -4.51 16.70
N ARG A 44 47.18 -5.54 15.84
CA ARG A 44 48.14 -6.68 15.75
C ARG A 44 47.66 -8.11 16.11
N ARG A 45 47.96 -8.97 15.11
CA ARG A 45 48.42 -10.38 15.11
C ARG A 45 47.38 -11.47 14.79
N GLU A 46 47.59 -12.10 13.63
CA GLU A 46 47.26 -13.51 13.36
C GLU A 46 48.10 -14.44 14.28
N PRO A 47 47.69 -15.70 14.51
CA PRO A 47 47.95 -16.77 13.52
C PRO A 47 46.86 -17.87 13.39
N ILE A 48 46.85 -18.50 12.21
CA ILE A 48 46.75 -19.94 11.89
C ILE A 48 45.96 -20.85 12.86
N GLY A 49 44.94 -21.55 12.32
CA GLY A 49 44.37 -22.73 12.97
C GLY A 49 43.13 -23.27 12.27
N ASN A 50 43.32 -24.23 11.36
CA ASN A 50 42.28 -25.02 10.71
C ASN A 50 41.76 -26.11 11.68
N PRO A 51 40.44 -26.37 11.77
CA PRO A 51 40.00 -27.72 12.12
C PRO A 51 38.95 -28.28 11.15
N ARG A 52 39.24 -29.50 10.72
CA ARG A 52 38.36 -30.46 10.07
C ARG A 52 37.00 -30.56 10.78
N ILE A 53 35.91 -30.41 10.03
CA ILE A 53 34.58 -30.86 10.46
C ILE A 53 34.33 -32.22 9.82
N GLN A 54 34.36 -33.28 10.65
CA GLN A 54 33.84 -34.59 10.31
C GLN A 54 32.31 -34.55 10.39
N SER A 55 31.64 -34.90 9.29
CA SER A 55 30.20 -35.11 9.23
C SER A 55 29.85 -36.47 9.84
N PHE A 56 29.18 -36.46 11.00
CA PHE A 56 28.44 -37.62 11.50
C PHE A 56 26.95 -37.45 11.15
N PHE A 57 26.43 -38.34 10.31
CA PHE A 57 25.00 -38.54 10.13
C PHE A 57 24.49 -39.62 11.09
N PRO A 58 23.56 -39.33 12.00
CA PRO A 58 22.69 -40.34 12.54
C PRO A 58 21.36 -40.36 11.78
N VAL A 59 21.10 -41.48 11.13
CA VAL A 59 19.79 -41.87 10.63
C VAL A 59 18.83 -41.93 11.82
N THR A 60 17.86 -41.03 11.89
CA THR A 60 16.77 -41.10 12.87
C THR A 60 15.44 -41.31 12.17
N LYS A 61 14.73 -42.33 12.65
CA LYS A 61 13.44 -42.83 12.16
C LYS A 61 12.41 -41.70 12.11
N LYS A 62 11.70 -41.58 10.99
CA LYS A 62 10.50 -40.74 10.85
C LYS A 62 9.45 -41.15 11.90
N LYS A 63 9.33 -40.38 12.98
CA LYS A 63 8.11 -40.32 13.80
C LYS A 63 7.21 -39.22 13.25
N SER A 64 5.91 -39.47 13.23
CA SER A 64 4.87 -38.59 12.71
C SER A 64 4.85 -37.24 13.43
N CYS A 65 5.04 -36.17 12.66
CA CYS A 65 5.19 -34.77 13.05
C CYS A 65 3.94 -34.11 13.68
N SER A 66 2.88 -34.86 14.03
CA SER A 66 1.58 -34.26 14.38
C SER A 66 1.24 -34.24 15.88
N GLN A 67 2.00 -34.88 16.77
CA GLN A 67 1.60 -35.03 18.18
C GLN A 67 2.51 -34.36 19.22
N GLU A 68 3.70 -33.85 18.87
CA GLU A 68 4.60 -33.18 19.84
C GLU A 68 4.41 -31.66 19.92
N TYR A 69 3.55 -31.04 19.10
CA TYR A 69 3.39 -29.57 19.08
C TYR A 69 2.53 -28.99 20.21
N ALA A 70 1.85 -29.81 21.02
CA ALA A 70 0.85 -29.31 21.99
C ALA A 70 1.40 -29.03 23.40
N ALA A 71 2.57 -29.54 23.78
CA ALA A 71 2.95 -29.64 25.21
C ALA A 71 3.98 -28.60 25.72
N GLY A 72 4.47 -27.68 24.88
CA GLY A 72 5.63 -26.84 25.24
C GLY A 72 5.51 -25.33 25.06
N TYR A 73 4.36 -24.81 24.65
CA TYR A 73 4.21 -23.37 24.42
C TYR A 73 4.14 -22.61 25.75
N LYS A 74 5.31 -22.17 26.26
CA LYS A 74 5.38 -21.01 27.16
C LYS A 74 4.47 -19.94 26.55
N LYS A 75 3.53 -19.44 27.36
CA LYS A 75 2.48 -18.49 26.97
C LYS A 75 3.14 -17.16 26.59
N ILE A 76 3.73 -17.07 25.39
CA ILE A 76 4.35 -15.85 24.90
C ILE A 76 3.22 -14.85 24.69
N SER A 77 3.16 -13.85 25.57
CA SER A 77 2.11 -12.83 25.55
C SER A 77 2.55 -11.55 24.84
N ARG A 78 3.87 -11.30 24.72
CA ARG A 78 4.42 -10.04 24.24
C ARG A 78 5.81 -10.18 23.63
N TYR A 79 6.04 -9.44 22.55
CA TYR A 79 7.33 -9.12 21.98
C TYR A 79 7.50 -7.60 21.92
N VAL A 80 8.67 -7.10 22.34
CA VAL A 80 9.07 -5.69 22.17
C VAL A 80 10.30 -5.69 21.28
N MET A 81 10.29 -4.86 20.24
CA MET A 81 11.38 -4.83 19.27
C MET A 81 11.84 -3.40 19.05
N THR A 82 13.15 -3.20 19.07
CA THR A 82 13.81 -2.00 18.60
C THR A 82 14.28 -2.19 17.18
N TRP A 83 14.01 -1.21 16.33
CA TRP A 83 14.45 -1.23 14.95
C TRP A 83 15.74 -0.45 14.77
N LYS A 84 16.64 -1.01 13.96
CA LYS A 84 17.74 -0.27 13.35
C LYS A 84 17.42 -0.17 11.86
N PHE A 85 17.57 1.03 11.31
CA PHE A 85 17.28 1.30 9.91
C PHE A 85 18.60 1.30 9.13
N ASP A 86 18.74 0.36 8.20
CA ASP A 86 19.84 0.38 7.25
C ASP A 86 19.45 1.28 6.06
N SER A 87 20.19 2.39 5.89
CA SER A 87 19.94 3.36 4.80
C SER A 87 20.27 2.78 3.42
N TYR A 88 19.79 3.43 2.36
CA TYR A 88 20.00 3.06 0.96
C TYR A 88 21.48 2.95 0.60
N ARG A 89 22.36 3.62 1.37
CA ARG A 89 23.80 3.60 1.18
C ARG A 89 24.47 2.29 1.64
N THR A 90 23.82 1.53 2.52
CA THR A 90 24.43 0.38 3.20
C THR A 90 23.61 -0.90 3.10
N GLY A 91 22.33 -0.81 2.73
CA GLY A 91 21.46 -1.97 2.61
C GLY A 91 21.47 -2.61 1.21
N ALA A 92 20.93 -3.83 1.12
CA ALA A 92 20.78 -4.52 -0.16
C ALA A 92 19.88 -3.72 -1.13
N SER A 93 20.18 -3.82 -2.43
CA SER A 93 19.33 -3.26 -3.51
C SER A 93 17.91 -3.86 -3.44
N MET A 94 16.92 -3.04 -3.78
CA MET A 94 15.51 -3.44 -3.85
C MET A 94 14.99 -3.50 -5.30
N ASP A 95 15.86 -3.48 -6.31
CA ASP A 95 15.49 -3.44 -7.74
C ASP A 95 14.65 -4.63 -8.21
N GLN A 96 14.84 -5.80 -7.58
CA GLN A 96 14.05 -7.00 -7.82
C GLN A 96 12.61 -6.91 -7.30
N VAL A 97 12.30 -5.96 -6.42
CA VAL A 97 10.96 -5.81 -5.84
C VAL A 97 10.06 -5.15 -6.86
N LYS A 98 9.27 -5.97 -7.56
CA LYS A 98 8.33 -5.52 -8.60
C LYS A 98 6.92 -5.99 -8.29
N PRO A 99 5.92 -5.11 -8.35
CA PRO A 99 4.52 -5.48 -8.15
C PRO A 99 3.94 -5.99 -9.47
N GLN A 100 3.35 -7.18 -9.44
CA GLN A 100 2.66 -7.81 -10.56
C GLN A 100 1.17 -7.89 -10.28
N VAL A 101 0.34 -7.28 -11.14
CA VAL A 101 -1.11 -7.49 -11.11
C VAL A 101 -1.38 -8.90 -11.63
N ILE A 102 -1.97 -9.75 -10.79
CA ILE A 102 -2.24 -11.16 -11.10
C ILE A 102 -3.73 -11.47 -11.25
N ASP A 103 -4.61 -10.56 -10.85
CA ASP A 103 -6.05 -10.64 -11.05
C ASP A 103 -6.68 -9.24 -10.93
N THR A 104 -7.82 -9.05 -11.59
CA THR A 104 -8.60 -7.82 -11.52
C THR A 104 -10.08 -8.15 -11.63
N PHE A 105 -10.92 -7.40 -10.92
CA PHE A 105 -12.37 -7.56 -11.02
C PHE A 105 -13.09 -6.30 -10.56
N GLY A 106 -14.27 -6.07 -11.14
CA GLY A 106 -15.19 -5.04 -10.68
C GLY A 106 -16.21 -5.61 -9.70
N VAL A 107 -16.67 -4.76 -8.80
CA VAL A 107 -17.72 -5.03 -7.83
C VAL A 107 -18.91 -4.16 -8.18
N PHE A 108 -20.10 -4.74 -8.20
CA PHE A 108 -21.34 -4.01 -8.42
C PHE A 108 -22.42 -4.49 -7.46
N LYS A 109 -23.31 -3.59 -7.10
CA LYS A 109 -24.49 -3.88 -6.31
C LYS A 109 -25.64 -4.23 -7.24
N ASP A 110 -26.14 -5.46 -7.15
CA ASP A 110 -27.30 -5.91 -7.91
C ASP A 110 -28.56 -5.21 -7.41
N LYS A 111 -29.29 -4.50 -8.28
CA LYS A 111 -30.48 -3.73 -7.88
C LYS A 111 -31.66 -4.62 -7.47
N ARG A 112 -31.72 -5.86 -7.95
CA ARG A 112 -32.83 -6.79 -7.67
C ARG A 112 -32.69 -7.42 -6.29
N PHE A 113 -31.47 -7.77 -5.90
CA PHE A 113 -31.20 -8.49 -4.65
C PHE A 113 -30.51 -7.65 -3.59
N GLY A 114 -29.99 -6.47 -3.93
CA GLY A 114 -29.19 -5.64 -3.04
C GLY A 114 -27.85 -6.27 -2.66
N LEU A 115 -27.41 -7.31 -3.37
CA LEU A 115 -26.20 -8.07 -3.08
C LEU A 115 -25.02 -7.58 -3.93
N ASP A 116 -23.84 -7.53 -3.31
CA ASP A 116 -22.59 -7.29 -4.04
C ASP A 116 -22.25 -8.50 -4.90
N ARG A 117 -21.92 -8.24 -6.16
CA ARG A 117 -21.54 -9.22 -7.17
C ARG A 117 -20.17 -8.86 -7.72
N VAL A 118 -19.35 -9.88 -7.91
CA VAL A 118 -18.03 -9.75 -8.55
C VAL A 118 -18.19 -10.06 -10.03
N LYS A 119 -17.71 -9.16 -10.90
CA LYS A 119 -17.60 -9.39 -12.34
C LYS A 119 -16.13 -9.44 -12.76
N ARG A 120 -15.74 -10.55 -13.36
CA ARG A 120 -14.48 -10.73 -14.10
C ARG A 120 -14.76 -10.67 -15.59
N GLY A 121 -13.80 -10.25 -16.40
CA GLY A 121 -13.93 -10.43 -17.85
C GLY A 121 -13.16 -9.44 -18.71
N THR A 122 -13.38 -9.58 -20.02
CA THR A 122 -12.71 -8.88 -21.12
C THR A 122 -13.24 -7.46 -21.36
N THR A 123 -14.43 -7.13 -20.84
CA THR A 123 -14.96 -5.77 -20.85
C THR A 123 -14.74 -5.18 -19.45
N PRO A 124 -13.79 -4.25 -19.30
CA PRO A 124 -13.44 -3.74 -17.99
C PRO A 124 -14.65 -3.09 -17.32
N MET A 125 -15.08 -3.58 -16.16
CA MET A 125 -15.86 -2.77 -15.23
C MET A 125 -14.92 -1.89 -14.42
N ILE A 126 -14.17 -1.04 -15.11
CA ILE A 126 -13.38 0.01 -14.50
C ILE A 126 -13.75 1.34 -15.17
N PRO A 127 -13.84 2.44 -14.42
CA PRO A 127 -13.98 3.75 -15.02
C PRO A 127 -12.84 4.03 -16.01
N VAL A 128 -13.15 4.69 -17.12
CA VAL A 128 -12.17 5.07 -18.13
C VAL A 128 -11.90 6.56 -18.02
N LEU A 129 -10.63 6.99 -18.07
CA LEU A 129 -10.29 8.41 -18.04
C LEU A 129 -10.91 9.17 -19.21
N ASN A 130 -11.47 10.33 -18.91
CA ASN A 130 -11.98 11.29 -19.87
C ASN A 130 -10.88 12.32 -20.20
N HIS A 131 -9.96 11.94 -21.09
CA HIS A 131 -8.84 12.81 -21.50
C HIS A 131 -9.29 14.15 -22.07
N ALA A 132 -10.42 14.20 -22.78
CA ALA A 132 -10.96 15.47 -23.28
C ALA A 132 -11.32 16.43 -22.14
N LYS A 133 -12.00 15.94 -21.09
CA LYS A 133 -12.30 16.76 -19.91
C LYS A 133 -11.03 17.18 -19.17
N ILE A 134 -10.04 16.29 -19.06
CA ILE A 134 -8.74 16.63 -18.45
C ILE A 134 -8.07 17.78 -19.21
N SER A 135 -7.96 17.69 -20.53
CA SER A 135 -7.39 18.75 -21.38
C SER A 135 -8.15 20.06 -21.25
N MET A 136 -9.50 20.01 -21.25
CA MET A 136 -10.32 21.21 -21.04
C MET A 136 -10.03 21.91 -19.70
N VAL A 137 -9.86 21.15 -18.61
CA VAL A 137 -9.51 21.74 -17.30
C VAL A 137 -8.10 22.31 -17.29
N GLN A 138 -7.15 21.63 -17.94
CA GLN A 138 -5.77 22.13 -18.06
C GLN A 138 -5.70 23.44 -18.86
N GLU A 139 -6.52 23.59 -19.92
CA GLU A 139 -6.61 24.80 -20.73
C GLU A 139 -7.36 25.93 -20.03
N ALA A 140 -8.55 25.63 -19.48
CA ALA A 140 -9.41 26.63 -18.85
C ALA A 140 -8.95 27.04 -17.44
N LYS A 141 -8.08 26.24 -16.81
CA LYS A 141 -7.64 26.39 -15.41
C LYS A 141 -8.78 26.48 -14.40
N THR A 142 -9.89 25.82 -14.72
CA THR A 142 -11.04 25.67 -13.85
C THR A 142 -11.84 24.43 -14.25
N MET A 143 -12.52 23.84 -13.28
CA MET A 143 -13.44 22.73 -13.46
C MET A 143 -14.73 23.05 -12.72
N GLU A 144 -15.80 23.27 -13.47
CA GLU A 144 -17.14 23.28 -12.90
C GLU A 144 -17.48 21.86 -12.41
N PRO A 145 -17.81 21.67 -11.13
CA PRO A 145 -18.14 20.36 -10.61
C PRO A 145 -19.47 19.89 -11.20
N GLY A 146 -19.56 18.60 -11.55
CA GLY A 146 -20.80 18.01 -12.08
C GLY A 146 -21.98 17.97 -11.11
N ALA A 147 -21.74 18.26 -9.82
CA ALA A 147 -22.76 18.38 -8.79
C ALA A 147 -22.48 19.58 -7.87
N ALA A 148 -23.52 20.10 -7.22
CA ALA A 148 -23.37 21.15 -6.22
C ALA A 148 -23.00 20.55 -4.85
N PHE A 149 -22.12 21.23 -4.11
CA PHE A 149 -21.81 20.85 -2.73
C PHE A 149 -22.98 21.18 -1.79
N ASP A 150 -23.41 20.19 -1.01
CA ASP A 150 -24.37 20.37 0.08
C ASP A 150 -23.69 20.14 1.44
N PRO A 151 -23.52 21.17 2.28
CA PRO A 151 -22.86 21.03 3.58
C PRO A 151 -23.61 20.12 4.56
N LYS A 152 -24.90 19.84 4.34
CA LYS A 152 -25.71 18.94 5.20
C LYS A 152 -25.50 17.46 4.86
N THR A 153 -24.99 17.16 3.67
CA THR A 153 -24.70 15.79 3.24
C THR A 153 -23.35 15.35 3.79
N ASP A 154 -23.27 14.23 4.49
CA ASP A 154 -21.99 13.64 4.91
C ASP A 154 -21.38 12.81 3.78
N TYR A 155 -20.50 13.43 2.99
CA TYR A 155 -19.85 12.79 1.85
C TYR A 155 -18.89 11.66 2.27
N ASN A 156 -18.43 11.63 3.53
CA ASN A 156 -17.61 10.51 4.01
C ASN A 156 -18.47 9.26 4.24
N ALA A 157 -19.73 9.43 4.68
CA ALA A 157 -20.68 8.34 4.82
C ALA A 157 -21.16 7.77 3.48
N LEU A 158 -21.02 8.53 2.39
CA LEU A 158 -21.37 8.09 1.03
C LEU A 158 -20.29 7.22 0.38
N VAL A 159 -19.09 7.12 0.95
CA VAL A 159 -18.04 6.25 0.41
C VAL A 159 -18.50 4.80 0.55
N PRO A 160 -18.64 4.04 -0.56
CA PRO A 160 -19.09 2.66 -0.51
C PRO A 160 -18.25 1.81 0.44
N ARG A 161 -18.90 0.81 1.06
CA ARG A 161 -18.18 -0.16 1.87
C ARG A 161 -17.21 -0.93 0.98
N ARG A 162 -15.93 -0.72 1.22
CA ARG A 162 -14.84 -1.38 0.51
C ARG A 162 -14.76 -2.85 0.86
N MET A 163 -14.50 -3.74 -0.12
CA MET A 163 -14.28 -5.16 0.14
C MET A 163 -13.19 -5.38 1.19
N SER A 164 -13.38 -6.36 2.09
CA SER A 164 -12.32 -6.81 2.99
C SER A 164 -11.25 -7.59 2.20
N ILE A 165 -10.05 -7.81 2.78
CA ILE A 165 -9.08 -8.67 2.10
C ILE A 165 -9.64 -10.09 1.92
N PHE A 166 -10.39 -10.59 2.89
CA PHE A 166 -10.99 -11.92 2.86
C PHE A 166 -11.93 -12.09 1.67
N ASP A 167 -12.76 -11.08 1.39
CA ASP A 167 -13.69 -11.09 0.26
C ASP A 167 -12.95 -11.11 -1.07
N VAL A 168 -11.85 -10.35 -1.15
CA VAL A 168 -10.98 -10.33 -2.32
C VAL A 168 -10.34 -11.69 -2.55
N LEU A 169 -9.88 -12.36 -1.49
CA LEU A 169 -9.24 -13.67 -1.61
C LEU A 169 -10.24 -14.78 -1.98
N GLU A 170 -11.45 -14.77 -1.41
CA GLU A 170 -12.55 -15.66 -1.80
C GLU A 170 -12.89 -15.49 -3.29
N ALA A 171 -12.97 -14.24 -3.74
CA ALA A 171 -13.14 -13.93 -5.15
C ALA A 171 -11.96 -14.49 -5.95
N HIS A 172 -10.72 -14.14 -5.61
CA HIS A 172 -9.51 -14.49 -6.35
C HIS A 172 -9.27 -16.01 -6.48
N VAL A 173 -9.69 -16.78 -5.47
CA VAL A 173 -9.57 -18.25 -5.45
C VAL A 173 -10.97 -18.86 -5.27
N PRO A 174 -11.78 -18.88 -6.34
CA PRO A 174 -13.18 -19.31 -6.25
C PRO A 174 -13.33 -20.81 -5.98
N SER A 175 -12.28 -21.61 -6.19
CA SER A 175 -12.28 -23.04 -5.88
C SER A 175 -12.34 -23.34 -4.37
N GLY A 176 -12.02 -22.36 -3.51
CA GLY A 176 -11.90 -22.57 -2.07
C GLY A 176 -10.66 -23.38 -1.68
N ASP A 177 -9.72 -23.62 -2.59
CA ASP A 177 -8.48 -24.33 -2.25
C ASP A 177 -7.50 -23.41 -1.52
N PHE A 178 -7.37 -23.62 -0.20
CA PHE A 178 -6.44 -22.84 0.62
C PHE A 178 -4.98 -23.12 0.30
N ALA A 179 -4.62 -24.33 -0.15
CA ALA A 179 -3.25 -24.62 -0.56
C ALA A 179 -2.87 -23.84 -1.83
N LEU A 180 -3.81 -23.71 -2.77
CA LEU A 180 -3.66 -22.83 -3.93
C LEU A 180 -3.50 -21.36 -3.54
N LEU A 181 -4.26 -20.86 -2.55
CA LEU A 181 -4.06 -19.50 -2.06
C LEU A 181 -2.66 -19.31 -1.45
N ARG A 182 -2.22 -20.23 -0.60
CA ARG A 182 -0.90 -20.20 0.06
C ARG A 182 0.28 -20.35 -0.89
N SER A 183 0.12 -21.02 -2.02
CA SER A 183 1.18 -21.12 -3.03
C SER A 183 1.43 -19.79 -3.74
N LYS A 184 0.47 -18.86 -3.72
CA LYS A 184 0.61 -17.55 -4.37
C LYS A 184 1.47 -16.58 -3.56
N ALA A 185 1.34 -16.57 -2.23
CA ALA A 185 2.11 -15.70 -1.34
C ALA A 185 2.17 -16.20 0.11
N GLN A 186 3.11 -15.67 0.90
CA GLN A 186 3.21 -15.94 2.34
C GLN A 186 2.38 -14.95 3.18
N ILE A 187 2.17 -13.74 2.67
CA ILE A 187 1.53 -12.64 3.41
C ILE A 187 0.36 -12.08 2.61
N PHE A 188 -0.77 -11.83 3.27
CA PHE A 188 -2.01 -11.36 2.66
C PHE A 188 -2.54 -10.13 3.41
N CYS A 189 -2.78 -9.04 2.68
CA CYS A 189 -3.28 -7.79 3.27
C CYS A 189 -3.90 -6.85 2.22
N LYS A 190 -4.52 -5.75 2.65
CA LYS A 190 -4.86 -4.64 1.74
C LYS A 190 -3.61 -3.80 1.44
N SER A 191 -3.55 -3.19 0.26
CA SER A 191 -2.47 -2.23 -0.08
C SER A 191 -2.40 -1.07 0.92
N SER A 192 -3.53 -0.69 1.54
CA SER A 192 -3.59 0.29 2.60
C SER A 192 -2.78 -0.07 3.85
N VAL A 193 -2.61 -1.37 4.15
CA VAL A 193 -1.75 -1.85 5.25
C VAL A 193 -0.29 -1.53 4.93
N LEU A 194 0.17 -1.87 3.71
CA LEU A 194 1.55 -1.61 3.27
C LEU A 194 1.84 -0.11 3.16
N LYS A 195 0.88 0.67 2.63
CA LYS A 195 0.92 2.14 2.66
C LYS A 195 1.02 2.67 4.10
N GLY A 196 0.20 2.12 4.99
CA GLY A 196 0.15 2.49 6.39
C GLY A 196 1.44 2.20 7.14
N ILE A 197 2.13 1.11 6.82
CA ILE A 197 3.44 0.77 7.39
C ILE A 197 4.53 1.62 6.73
N GLY A 198 4.69 1.55 5.40
CA GLY A 198 5.82 2.15 4.69
C GLY A 198 5.92 3.67 4.85
N ALA A 199 4.79 4.38 4.86
CA ALA A 199 4.77 5.82 5.08
C ALA A 199 5.27 6.24 6.48
N ARG A 200 5.41 5.30 7.44
CA ARG A 200 5.92 5.60 8.79
C ARG A 200 7.44 5.56 8.89
N LEU A 201 8.15 5.14 7.83
CA LEU A 201 9.58 5.35 7.75
C LEU A 201 9.92 6.84 7.87
N SER A 202 9.20 7.68 7.11
CA SER A 202 9.40 9.13 7.10
C SER A 202 8.61 9.85 8.19
N TRP A 203 7.62 9.18 8.81
CA TRP A 203 6.68 9.77 9.75
C TRP A 203 6.59 8.93 11.02
N LYS A 204 7.02 9.48 12.17
CA LYS A 204 6.91 8.80 13.48
C LYS A 204 5.46 8.72 14.01
N LYS A 205 4.46 8.54 13.15
CA LYS A 205 3.04 8.44 13.54
C LYS A 205 2.69 7.05 14.06
N GLU A 206 1.66 7.01 14.90
CA GLU A 206 1.10 5.78 15.42
C GLU A 206 0.47 4.93 14.29
N PHE A 207 0.53 3.61 14.45
CA PHE A 207 -0.37 2.69 13.78
C PHE A 207 -0.64 1.45 14.62
N LYS A 208 -1.78 0.81 14.36
CA LYS A 208 -2.18 -0.45 14.95
C LYS A 208 -2.75 -1.39 13.89
N LEU A 209 -2.25 -2.62 13.87
CA LEU A 209 -2.70 -3.70 12.98
C LEU A 209 -3.12 -4.90 13.83
N ASN A 210 -4.01 -5.73 13.30
CA ASN A 210 -4.23 -7.07 13.79
C ASN A 210 -3.57 -8.08 12.82
N ALA A 211 -2.90 -9.08 13.37
CA ALA A 211 -2.12 -10.05 12.62
C ALA A 211 -2.43 -11.47 13.08
N CYS A 212 -2.65 -12.39 12.14
CA CYS A 212 -2.86 -13.80 12.46
C CYS A 212 -2.14 -14.72 11.46
N MET A 213 -1.46 -15.74 11.99
CA MET A 213 -0.77 -16.77 11.20
C MET A 213 -1.62 -18.03 11.17
N VAL A 214 -1.94 -18.56 9.99
CA VAL A 214 -2.68 -19.82 9.83
C VAL A 214 -2.05 -20.64 8.70
N ASP A 215 -1.68 -21.88 9.01
CA ASP A 215 -1.05 -22.84 8.09
C ASP A 215 0.10 -22.25 7.23
N GLY A 216 0.92 -21.37 7.83
CA GLY A 216 2.05 -20.73 7.17
C GLY A 216 1.71 -19.48 6.35
N ALA A 217 0.46 -19.03 6.35
CA ALA A 217 0.03 -17.75 5.78
C ALA A 217 -0.19 -16.71 6.87
N LEU A 218 0.40 -15.53 6.69
CA LEU A 218 0.21 -14.37 7.57
C LEU A 218 -0.85 -13.44 6.97
N PHE A 219 -1.89 -13.15 7.75
CA PHE A 219 -2.92 -12.18 7.41
C PHE A 219 -2.73 -10.92 8.24
N LEU A 220 -2.75 -9.75 7.60
CA LEU A 220 -2.64 -8.45 8.25
C LEU A 220 -3.82 -7.57 7.88
N GLU A 221 -4.45 -6.98 8.90
CA GLU A 221 -5.54 -6.02 8.77
C GLU A 221 -5.23 -4.77 9.60
N ILE A 222 -5.75 -3.61 9.17
CA ILE A 222 -5.70 -2.41 10.01
C ILE A 222 -6.72 -2.57 11.13
N ASP A 223 -6.32 -2.24 12.36
CA ASP A 223 -7.24 -2.29 13.50
C ASP A 223 -8.40 -1.29 13.29
N GLY A 224 -9.62 -1.82 13.18
CA GLY A 224 -10.81 -1.04 12.87
C GLY A 224 -11.18 -0.05 13.98
N ASP A 225 -10.96 -0.41 15.24
CA ASP A 225 -11.22 0.47 16.38
C ASP A 225 -10.23 1.63 16.41
N PHE A 226 -8.96 1.35 16.08
CA PHE A 226 -7.93 2.37 15.91
C PHE A 226 -8.32 3.37 14.81
N VAL A 227 -8.78 2.88 13.66
CA VAL A 227 -9.25 3.73 12.55
C VAL A 227 -10.47 4.56 12.96
N ALA A 228 -11.49 3.94 13.57
CA ALA A 228 -12.69 4.63 14.03
C ALA A 228 -12.39 5.68 15.12
N LYS A 229 -11.45 5.41 16.02
CA LYS A 229 -10.99 6.38 17.03
C LYS A 229 -10.26 7.56 16.36
N HIS A 230 -9.38 7.27 15.41
CA HIS A 230 -8.63 8.31 14.70
C HIS A 230 -9.57 9.21 13.90
N HIS A 231 -10.56 8.65 13.19
CA HIS A 231 -11.60 9.43 12.49
C HIS A 231 -12.38 10.32 13.44
N ARG A 232 -12.87 9.79 14.58
CA ARG A 232 -13.61 10.59 15.58
C ARG A 232 -12.80 11.76 16.15
N MET A 233 -11.52 11.54 16.45
CA MET A 233 -10.63 12.61 16.94
C MET A 233 -10.42 13.69 15.88
N GLU A 234 -10.35 13.24 14.63
CA GLU A 234 -10.18 14.11 13.49
C GLU A 234 -11.45 14.93 13.23
N ASP A 235 -12.65 14.34 13.25
CA ASP A 235 -13.93 14.97 12.87
C ASP A 235 -14.31 16.14 13.77
N ASN A 236 -13.94 16.07 15.05
CA ASN A 236 -14.20 17.14 16.02
C ASN A 236 -13.44 18.45 15.75
N ARG A 237 -12.47 18.48 14.82
CA ARG A 237 -11.58 19.63 14.63
C ARG A 237 -11.87 20.49 13.40
N ASN A 238 -12.61 20.02 12.39
CA ASN A 238 -12.91 20.76 11.14
C ASN A 238 -13.87 19.99 10.19
N SER A 239 -15.12 19.75 10.62
CA SER A 239 -16.08 18.93 9.86
C SER A 239 -16.40 19.48 8.45
N ASN A 240 -16.68 20.78 8.31
CA ASN A 240 -17.07 21.36 7.01
C ASN A 240 -15.94 21.32 5.97
N SER A 241 -14.70 21.65 6.36
CA SER A 241 -13.57 21.60 5.44
C SER A 241 -13.24 20.17 5.01
N ARG A 242 -13.37 19.18 5.91
CA ARG A 242 -13.22 17.76 5.53
C ARG A 242 -14.32 17.30 4.59
N ASN A 243 -15.56 17.66 4.90
CA ASN A 243 -16.70 17.27 4.08
C ASN A 243 -16.56 17.83 2.66
N MET A 244 -16.14 19.09 2.53
CA MET A 244 -15.79 19.69 1.23
C MET A 244 -14.65 18.94 0.54
N ASN A 245 -13.55 18.61 1.25
CA ASN A 245 -12.45 17.86 0.63
C ASN A 245 -12.88 16.45 0.16
N ALA A 246 -13.75 15.77 0.91
CA ALA A 246 -14.30 14.46 0.54
C ALA A 246 -15.21 14.58 -0.69
N PHE A 247 -16.07 15.62 -0.73
CA PHE A 247 -16.87 15.95 -1.90
C PHE A 247 -15.98 16.21 -3.13
N VAL A 248 -15.03 17.13 -3.04
CA VAL A 248 -14.16 17.51 -4.16
C VAL A 248 -13.36 16.31 -4.68
N GLY A 249 -12.81 15.48 -3.79
CA GLY A 249 -12.09 14.28 -4.21
C GLY A 249 -12.97 13.28 -4.95
N SER A 250 -14.18 13.05 -4.44
CA SER A 250 -15.13 12.12 -5.06
C SER A 250 -15.68 12.68 -6.38
N GLN A 251 -16.01 13.96 -6.42
CA GLN A 251 -16.57 14.63 -7.59
C GLN A 251 -15.52 14.77 -8.69
N PHE A 252 -14.26 15.11 -8.34
CA PHE A 252 -13.16 15.16 -9.29
C PHE A 252 -12.97 13.83 -10.01
N ALA A 253 -12.94 12.72 -9.28
CA ALA A 253 -12.81 11.39 -9.88
C ALA A 253 -13.98 11.06 -10.82
N LYS A 254 -15.22 11.42 -10.45
CA LYS A 254 -16.41 11.25 -11.30
C LYS A 254 -16.36 12.10 -12.55
N ASP A 255 -16.00 13.37 -12.44
CA ASP A 255 -16.04 14.32 -13.55
C ASP A 255 -14.99 14.01 -14.63
N ILE A 256 -13.85 13.44 -14.24
CA ILE A 256 -12.77 13.09 -15.18
C ILE A 256 -12.81 11.62 -15.63
N THR A 257 -13.88 10.88 -15.32
CA THR A 257 -14.03 9.48 -15.75
C THR A 257 -15.38 9.22 -16.42
N TYR A 258 -15.43 8.20 -17.25
CA TYR A 258 -16.65 7.59 -17.72
C TYR A 258 -16.96 6.38 -16.85
N GLU A 259 -18.07 6.42 -16.11
CA GLU A 259 -18.49 5.29 -15.28
C GLU A 259 -18.80 4.04 -16.13
N PRO A 260 -18.43 2.84 -15.65
CA PRO A 260 -18.74 1.60 -16.34
C PRO A 260 -20.24 1.35 -16.30
N ARG A 261 -20.84 1.04 -17.46
CA ARG A 261 -22.25 0.66 -17.54
C ARG A 261 -22.45 -0.76 -17.02
N VAL A 262 -23.17 -0.89 -15.90
CA VAL A 262 -23.55 -2.20 -15.33
C VAL A 262 -25.04 -2.45 -15.59
N GLN A 263 -25.37 -3.44 -16.42
CA GLN A 263 -26.77 -3.84 -16.61
C GLN A 263 -27.34 -4.42 -15.31
N GLY A 264 -28.43 -3.82 -14.80
CA GLY A 264 -29.14 -4.31 -13.61
C GLY A 264 -28.44 -4.02 -12.27
N GLY A 265 -27.40 -3.18 -12.25
CA GLY A 265 -26.63 -2.90 -11.04
C GLY A 265 -26.11 -1.47 -10.96
N GLU A 266 -25.38 -1.20 -9.88
CA GLU A 266 -24.62 0.02 -9.65
C GLU A 266 -23.16 -0.36 -9.39
N PHE A 267 -22.23 0.24 -10.13
CA PHE A 267 -20.80 0.02 -9.91
C PHE A 267 -20.42 0.49 -8.50
N GLN A 268 -19.62 -0.30 -7.79
CA GLN A 268 -19.16 0.05 -6.44
C GLN A 268 -17.67 0.35 -6.43
N GLU A 269 -16.85 -0.55 -6.97
CA GLU A 269 -15.40 -0.41 -6.98
C GLU A 269 -14.75 -1.34 -7.99
N PHE A 270 -13.53 -1.01 -8.41
CA PHE A 270 -12.65 -1.91 -9.16
C PHE A 270 -11.45 -2.27 -8.30
N ARG A 271 -11.13 -3.57 -8.29
CA ARG A 271 -10.11 -4.16 -7.43
C ARG A 271 -9.03 -4.83 -8.25
N THR A 272 -7.80 -4.66 -7.78
CA THR A 272 -6.65 -5.42 -8.24
C THR A 272 -6.19 -6.38 -7.15
N VAL A 273 -5.59 -7.49 -7.59
CA VAL A 273 -4.80 -8.39 -6.77
C VAL A 273 -3.37 -8.32 -7.27
N VAL A 274 -2.48 -7.86 -6.40
CA VAL A 274 -1.09 -7.57 -6.73
C VAL A 274 -0.19 -8.50 -5.92
N LYS A 275 0.64 -9.27 -6.62
CA LYS A 275 1.73 -10.04 -6.02
C LYS A 275 3.00 -9.20 -6.07
N THR A 276 3.61 -8.97 -4.92
CA THR A 276 4.93 -8.34 -4.82
C THR A 276 5.90 -9.32 -4.19
N VAL A 277 7.00 -9.58 -4.87
CA VAL A 277 8.08 -10.45 -4.38
C VAL A 277 9.15 -9.58 -3.76
N PHE A 278 9.30 -9.69 -2.44
CA PHE A 278 10.44 -9.14 -1.71
C PHE A 278 11.56 -10.19 -1.65
N PRO A 279 12.80 -9.81 -1.28
CA PRO A 279 13.91 -10.76 -1.18
C PRO A 279 13.63 -11.95 -0.26
N ARG A 280 12.83 -11.75 0.80
CA ARG A 280 12.65 -12.76 1.86
C ARG A 280 11.25 -13.35 1.93
N PHE A 281 10.27 -12.76 1.25
CA PHE A 281 8.88 -13.22 1.23
C PHE A 281 8.15 -12.65 0.02
N SER A 282 6.96 -13.18 -0.25
CA SER A 282 6.03 -12.58 -1.20
C SER A 282 4.74 -12.17 -0.49
N VAL A 283 4.20 -11.06 -0.94
CA VAL A 283 2.96 -10.47 -0.44
C VAL A 283 1.95 -10.49 -1.56
N LEU A 284 0.74 -10.91 -1.25
CA LEU A 284 -0.42 -10.69 -2.09
C LEU A 284 -1.25 -9.59 -1.42
N SER A 285 -1.32 -8.45 -2.09
CA SER A 285 -2.06 -7.28 -1.64
C SER A 285 -3.24 -6.98 -2.56
N SER A 286 -4.29 -6.37 -2.02
CA SER A 286 -5.39 -5.85 -2.84
C SER A 286 -5.44 -4.33 -2.83
N GLY A 287 -5.55 -3.74 -4.02
CA GLY A 287 -5.72 -2.30 -4.23
C GLY A 287 -7.09 -1.98 -4.84
N GLU A 288 -7.61 -0.82 -4.48
CA GLU A 288 -8.62 -0.13 -5.28
C GLU A 288 -7.89 0.64 -6.38
N VAL A 289 -8.45 0.68 -7.58
CA VAL A 289 -7.94 1.51 -8.67
C VAL A 289 -9.09 2.33 -9.21
N ASP A 290 -8.86 3.63 -9.39
CA ASP A 290 -9.90 4.59 -9.70
C ASP A 290 -10.32 4.53 -11.18
N ALA A 291 -9.35 4.35 -12.08
CA ALA A 291 -9.62 4.33 -13.51
C ALA A 291 -8.58 3.57 -14.34
N VAL A 292 -8.85 3.45 -15.63
CA VAL A 292 -7.90 3.04 -16.67
C VAL A 292 -7.78 4.14 -17.74
N ASP A 293 -6.59 4.35 -18.28
CA ASP A 293 -6.40 5.24 -19.42
C ASP A 293 -6.66 4.55 -20.77
N ALA A 294 -6.56 5.29 -21.87
CA ALA A 294 -6.77 4.76 -23.22
C ALA A 294 -5.80 3.62 -23.61
N ALA A 295 -4.63 3.54 -22.97
CA ALA A 295 -3.62 2.50 -23.20
C ALA A 295 -3.84 1.25 -22.33
N GLY A 296 -4.88 1.22 -21.48
CA GLY A 296 -5.09 0.13 -20.54
C GLY A 296 -4.26 0.27 -19.25
N THR A 297 -3.59 1.41 -19.04
CA THR A 297 -2.81 1.67 -17.83
C THR A 297 -3.72 1.95 -16.66
N LEU A 298 -3.50 1.27 -15.55
CA LEU A 298 -4.20 1.51 -14.29
C LEU A 298 -3.80 2.86 -13.68
N VAL A 299 -4.80 3.66 -13.32
CA VAL A 299 -4.66 5.04 -12.87
C VAL A 299 -5.25 5.23 -11.48
N GLU A 300 -4.48 5.91 -10.63
CA GLU A 300 -4.94 6.49 -9.38
C GLU A 300 -5.32 7.96 -9.60
N ILE A 301 -6.44 8.40 -9.03
CA ILE A 301 -6.93 9.77 -9.12
C ILE A 301 -6.90 10.40 -7.73
N LYS A 302 -6.27 11.56 -7.62
CA LYS A 302 -6.17 12.32 -6.37
C LYS A 302 -6.48 13.79 -6.62
N SER A 303 -7.06 14.44 -5.62
CA SER A 303 -7.16 15.91 -5.60
C SER A 303 -6.70 16.43 -4.26
N GLN A 304 -5.98 17.55 -4.24
CA GLN A 304 -5.63 18.21 -2.99
C GLN A 304 -5.37 19.71 -3.19
N ARG A 305 -5.48 20.44 -2.08
CA ARG A 305 -5.16 21.86 -2.06
C ARG A 305 -3.69 22.08 -2.42
N GLY A 306 -3.45 22.88 -3.45
CA GLY A 306 -2.10 23.24 -3.90
C GLY A 306 -1.41 22.22 -4.83
N GLY A 307 -2.08 21.13 -5.24
CA GLY A 307 -1.54 20.21 -6.27
C GLY A 307 -0.23 19.55 -5.83
N LEU A 308 0.75 19.46 -6.73
CA LEU A 308 2.10 18.92 -6.46
C LEU A 308 3.02 19.91 -5.70
N GLY A 309 2.48 20.70 -4.78
CA GLY A 309 3.25 21.65 -3.96
C GLY A 309 4.03 21.00 -2.81
N GLU A 310 4.74 21.81 -2.01
CA GLU A 310 5.59 21.36 -0.89
C GLU A 310 4.89 20.37 0.05
N ARG A 311 3.63 20.64 0.39
CA ARG A 311 2.83 19.78 1.27
C ARG A 311 2.59 18.39 0.68
N PHE A 312 2.35 18.28 -0.63
CA PHE A 312 2.20 16.97 -1.27
C PHE A 312 3.47 16.16 -1.10
N TRP A 313 4.60 16.76 -1.44
CA TRP A 313 5.89 16.07 -1.40
C TRP A 313 6.28 15.65 0.00
N LYS A 314 6.01 16.49 0.99
CA LYS A 314 6.23 16.18 2.40
C LYS A 314 5.28 15.09 2.90
N ASP A 315 3.97 15.30 2.79
CA ASP A 315 2.97 14.55 3.57
C ASP A 315 2.31 13.39 2.81
N VAL A 316 2.32 13.42 1.48
CA VAL A 316 1.42 12.63 0.62
C VAL A 316 2.17 11.77 -0.39
N SER A 317 3.27 12.25 -0.98
CA SER A 317 3.99 11.59 -2.08
C SER A 317 4.34 10.13 -1.79
N CYS A 318 4.94 9.83 -0.63
CA CYS A 318 5.27 8.45 -0.21
C CYS A 318 4.02 7.57 -0.11
N LYS A 319 2.92 8.10 0.40
CA LYS A 319 1.65 7.36 0.53
C LYS A 319 1.04 7.09 -0.85
N THR A 320 1.07 8.08 -1.74
CA THR A 320 0.61 7.94 -3.12
C THR A 320 1.43 6.90 -3.87
N PHE A 321 2.76 6.96 -3.74
CA PHE A 321 3.67 5.96 -4.30
C PHE A 321 3.32 4.55 -3.81
N LEU A 322 3.23 4.34 -2.50
CA LEU A 322 2.91 3.01 -1.94
C LEU A 322 1.51 2.54 -2.37
N GLN A 323 0.54 3.45 -2.47
CA GLN A 323 -0.79 3.12 -2.95
C GLN A 323 -0.76 2.65 -4.40
N MET A 324 -0.10 3.39 -5.29
CA MET A 324 0.02 3.05 -6.70
C MET A 324 0.82 1.75 -6.87
N PHE A 325 1.96 1.64 -6.21
CA PHE A 325 2.87 0.50 -6.32
C PHE A 325 2.20 -0.80 -5.90
N PHE A 326 1.60 -0.86 -4.70
CA PHE A 326 0.92 -2.06 -4.21
C PHE A 326 -0.52 -2.22 -4.74
N GLY A 327 -1.09 -1.17 -5.34
CA GLY A 327 -2.36 -1.23 -6.06
C GLY A 327 -2.22 -1.61 -7.53
N GLY A 328 -1.01 -1.58 -8.08
CA GLY A 328 -0.73 -1.89 -9.48
C GLY A 328 -0.93 -0.72 -10.44
N ALA A 329 -1.35 0.45 -9.95
CA ALA A 329 -1.42 1.67 -10.75
C ALA A 329 -0.01 2.10 -11.18
N ARG A 330 0.08 2.69 -12.37
CA ARG A 330 1.34 3.20 -12.94
C ARG A 330 1.33 4.70 -13.17
N LYS A 331 0.14 5.31 -13.11
CA LYS A 331 -0.07 6.74 -13.34
C LYS A 331 -0.96 7.33 -12.25
N CYS A 332 -0.67 8.54 -11.84
CA CYS A 332 -1.47 9.35 -10.93
C CYS A 332 -1.98 10.56 -11.69
N VAL A 333 -3.29 10.81 -11.64
CA VAL A 333 -3.89 12.06 -12.11
C VAL A 333 -4.20 12.91 -10.88
N GLN A 334 -3.48 14.02 -10.72
CA GLN A 334 -3.51 14.88 -9.55
C GLN A 334 -4.22 16.21 -9.86
N GLY A 335 -5.43 16.39 -9.34
CA GLY A 335 -6.13 17.66 -9.34
C GLY A 335 -5.56 18.62 -8.30
N LYS A 336 -5.22 19.84 -8.72
CA LYS A 336 -4.86 20.95 -7.85
C LYS A 336 -6.11 21.72 -7.47
N THR A 337 -6.39 21.84 -6.17
CA THR A 337 -7.57 22.57 -5.70
C THR A 337 -7.24 23.92 -5.07
N ILE A 338 -8.08 24.92 -5.33
CA ILE A 338 -8.08 26.24 -4.70
C ILE A 338 -9.53 26.62 -4.41
N GLY A 339 -9.85 27.04 -3.19
CA GLY A 339 -11.22 27.44 -2.84
C GLY A 339 -12.29 26.35 -2.89
N GLY A 340 -11.91 25.08 -3.07
CA GLY A 340 -12.85 23.98 -3.29
C GLY A 340 -13.05 23.61 -4.77
N GLU A 341 -12.41 24.32 -5.69
CA GLU A 341 -12.47 24.06 -7.13
C GLU A 341 -11.17 23.45 -7.63
N VAL A 342 -11.24 22.61 -8.66
CA VAL A 342 -10.06 22.07 -9.34
C VAL A 342 -9.63 23.07 -10.41
N VAL A 343 -8.42 23.60 -10.30
CA VAL A 343 -7.89 24.66 -11.19
C VAL A 343 -6.74 24.18 -12.08
N ASP A 344 -6.22 22.98 -11.81
CA ASP A 344 -5.21 22.36 -12.65
C ASP A 344 -5.22 20.85 -12.48
N ILE A 345 -4.69 20.14 -13.47
CA ILE A 345 -4.51 18.69 -13.43
C ILE A 345 -3.10 18.36 -13.90
N GLU A 346 -2.37 17.66 -13.05
CA GLU A 346 -1.02 17.18 -13.33
C GLU A 346 -1.05 15.65 -13.40
N GLU A 347 -0.21 15.06 -14.26
CA GLU A 347 -0.08 13.61 -14.37
C GLU A 347 1.33 13.19 -13.96
N LEU A 348 1.46 12.11 -13.19
CA LEU A 348 2.75 11.59 -12.72
C LEU A 348 2.85 10.09 -12.89
N GLY A 349 4.00 9.61 -13.36
CA GLY A 349 4.36 8.19 -13.32
C GLY A 349 4.71 7.71 -11.91
N VAL A 350 4.50 6.42 -11.63
CA VAL A 350 4.87 5.84 -10.31
C VAL A 350 6.38 5.90 -10.04
N GLU A 351 7.21 5.74 -11.06
CA GLU A 351 8.67 5.80 -10.93
C GLU A 351 9.16 7.26 -10.86
N GLU A 352 8.62 8.12 -11.72
CA GLU A 352 8.85 9.58 -11.67
C GLU A 352 8.53 10.15 -10.28
N LEU A 353 7.40 9.74 -9.67
CA LEU A 353 7.03 10.15 -8.31
C LEU A 353 8.11 9.76 -7.28
N ALA A 354 8.73 8.58 -7.42
CA ALA A 354 9.77 8.11 -6.52
C ALA A 354 11.11 8.83 -6.76
N GLU A 355 11.47 9.06 -8.02
CA GLU A 355 12.68 9.80 -8.42
C GLU A 355 12.63 11.24 -7.94
N GLU A 356 11.52 11.93 -8.21
CA GLU A 356 11.32 13.30 -7.78
C GLU A 356 11.32 13.44 -6.26
N ALA A 357 10.70 12.51 -5.54
CA ALA A 357 10.66 12.54 -4.08
C ALA A 357 12.05 12.35 -3.44
N ALA A 358 13.00 11.73 -4.15
CA ALA A 358 14.37 11.54 -3.70
C ALA A 358 15.26 12.77 -3.89
N CYS A 359 14.76 13.85 -4.52
CA CYS A 359 15.52 15.07 -4.77
C CYS A 359 15.98 15.72 -3.46
N THR A 360 17.28 16.02 -3.36
CA THR A 360 17.94 16.53 -2.13
C THR A 360 17.49 17.91 -1.71
N ASP A 361 16.93 18.69 -2.63
CA ASP A 361 16.47 20.05 -2.36
C ASP A 361 15.10 20.07 -1.66
N ARG A 362 14.47 18.91 -1.49
CA ARG A 362 13.22 18.79 -0.71
C ARG A 362 13.54 18.75 0.77
N MET A 363 12.69 19.37 1.59
CA MET A 363 12.84 19.37 3.05
C MET A 363 12.72 17.96 3.69
N PHE A 364 12.04 17.03 3.02
CA PHE A 364 11.77 15.68 3.55
C PHE A 364 11.87 14.63 2.42
N PRO A 365 13.07 14.39 1.87
CA PRO A 365 13.23 13.41 0.81
C PRO A 365 12.99 12.01 1.36
N TRP A 366 12.44 11.14 0.52
CA TRP A 366 12.35 9.72 0.84
C TRP A 366 12.82 8.91 -0.38
N HIS A 367 13.47 7.77 -0.11
CA HIS A 367 13.98 6.89 -1.14
C HIS A 367 13.14 5.62 -1.19
N LYS A 368 12.74 5.23 -2.40
CA LYS A 368 11.98 3.99 -2.66
C LYS A 368 12.61 2.78 -1.98
N ASP A 369 13.92 2.60 -2.14
CA ASP A 369 14.65 1.46 -1.59
C ASP A 369 14.61 1.40 -0.07
N ASP A 370 14.69 2.54 0.61
CA ASP A 370 14.59 2.58 2.07
C ASP A 370 13.21 2.17 2.55
N VAL A 371 12.17 2.67 1.89
CA VAL A 371 10.78 2.33 2.21
C VAL A 371 10.53 0.84 1.96
N MET A 372 11.03 0.29 0.85
CA MET A 372 10.87 -1.12 0.52
C MET A 372 11.66 -2.03 1.46
N ARG A 373 12.88 -1.66 1.83
CA ARG A 373 13.71 -2.41 2.80
C ARG A 373 13.08 -2.39 4.19
N PHE A 374 12.55 -1.24 4.60
CA PHE A 374 11.77 -1.11 5.83
C PHE A 374 10.57 -2.07 5.84
N LEU A 375 9.81 -2.13 4.74
CA LEU A 375 8.71 -3.08 4.60
C LEU A 375 9.19 -4.55 4.63
N ASP A 376 10.32 -4.86 3.98
CA ASP A 376 10.96 -6.18 4.04
C ASP A 376 11.26 -6.60 5.47
N ASP A 377 11.99 -5.79 6.22
CA ASP A 377 12.30 -6.09 7.60
C ASP A 377 11.06 -6.14 8.49
N PHE A 378 10.03 -5.33 8.19
CA PHE A 378 8.78 -5.33 8.95
C PHE A 378 8.10 -6.67 8.89
N LEU A 379 7.78 -7.04 7.66
CA LEU A 379 6.96 -8.18 7.34
C LEU A 379 7.69 -9.47 7.72
N ARG A 380 9.01 -9.54 7.46
CA ARG A 380 9.84 -10.65 7.93
C ARG A 380 9.75 -10.82 9.44
N THR A 381 9.86 -9.72 10.19
CA THR A 381 9.94 -9.82 11.63
C THR A 381 8.60 -10.24 12.23
N VAL A 382 7.49 -9.66 11.77
CA VAL A 382 6.15 -10.08 12.19
C VAL A 382 5.92 -11.55 11.82
N TYR A 383 6.24 -11.94 10.58
CA TYR A 383 6.10 -13.31 10.11
C TYR A 383 6.90 -14.31 10.96
N ALA A 384 8.18 -14.04 11.23
CA ALA A 384 9.04 -14.93 12.01
C ALA A 384 8.53 -15.13 13.45
N LYS A 385 7.97 -14.08 14.08
CA LYS A 385 7.41 -14.18 15.43
C LYS A 385 6.10 -14.96 15.45
N LEU A 386 5.18 -14.63 14.54
CA LEU A 386 3.85 -15.24 14.52
C LEU A 386 3.87 -16.68 13.99
N LYS A 387 4.87 -17.06 13.19
CA LYS A 387 5.10 -18.46 12.77
C LYS A 387 5.23 -19.40 13.98
N LEU A 388 5.72 -18.91 15.11
CA LEU A 388 5.85 -19.72 16.32
C LEU A 388 4.50 -19.96 17.00
N THR A 389 3.50 -19.11 16.79
CA THR A 389 2.21 -19.17 17.50
C THR A 389 1.05 -19.09 16.52
N PRO A 390 0.87 -20.12 15.66
CA PRO A 390 -0.22 -20.14 14.69
C PRO A 390 -1.59 -20.18 15.37
N GLY A 391 -2.60 -19.63 14.71
CA GLY A 391 -3.99 -19.60 15.18
C GLY A 391 -4.26 -18.62 16.32
N VAL A 392 -3.33 -17.71 16.62
CA VAL A 392 -3.50 -16.65 17.62
C VAL A 392 -3.43 -15.28 16.93
N VAL A 393 -4.33 -14.37 17.32
CA VAL A 393 -4.33 -12.99 16.82
C VAL A 393 -3.41 -12.12 17.70
N PHE A 394 -2.61 -11.29 17.06
CA PHE A 394 -1.71 -10.33 17.70
C PHE A 394 -2.04 -8.90 17.27
N ASP A 395 -1.96 -7.98 18.23
CA ASP A 395 -1.93 -6.55 17.97
C ASP A 395 -0.48 -6.14 17.67
N VAL A 396 -0.26 -5.59 16.49
CA VAL A 396 1.03 -5.06 16.05
C VAL A 396 0.94 -3.54 16.07
N THR A 397 1.57 -2.93 17.07
CA THR A 397 1.43 -1.51 17.39
C THR A 397 2.78 -0.80 17.30
N LYS A 398 2.79 0.35 16.64
CA LYS A 398 3.88 1.32 16.74
C LYS A 398 3.33 2.61 17.32
N GLU A 399 3.90 3.04 18.45
CA GLU A 399 3.53 4.29 19.10
C GLU A 399 4.21 5.50 18.42
N GLU A 400 3.58 6.66 18.57
CA GLU A 400 4.14 7.92 18.10
C GLU A 400 5.43 8.29 18.86
N GLY A 401 6.44 8.76 18.14
CA GLY A 401 7.74 9.13 18.72
C GLY A 401 8.65 7.96 19.14
N VAL A 402 8.12 6.75 19.30
CA VAL A 402 8.88 5.56 19.74
C VAL A 402 9.51 4.83 18.55
N SER A 403 10.79 4.46 18.63
CA SER A 403 11.53 3.77 17.55
C SER A 403 11.22 2.27 17.43
N GLY A 404 10.40 1.73 18.34
CA GLY A 404 10.10 0.31 18.44
C GLY A 404 8.73 -0.10 17.93
N LEU A 405 8.58 -1.42 17.76
CA LEU A 405 7.33 -2.11 17.46
C LEU A 405 6.96 -2.99 18.65
N ARG A 406 5.68 -3.00 19.01
CA ARG A 406 5.10 -3.88 20.02
C ARG A 406 4.21 -4.90 19.35
N ILE A 407 4.42 -6.18 19.64
CA ILE A 407 3.58 -7.28 19.16
C ILE A 407 3.05 -7.99 20.40
N GLU A 408 1.75 -7.87 20.65
CA GLU A 408 1.09 -8.40 21.84
C GLU A 408 -0.07 -9.29 21.45
N ARG A 409 -0.35 -10.32 22.25
CA ARG A 409 -1.53 -11.14 22.01
C ARG A 409 -2.78 -10.25 22.09
N SER A 410 -3.60 -10.30 21.04
CA SER A 410 -4.83 -9.53 20.98
C SER A 410 -5.90 -10.13 21.89
N LYS A 411 -6.87 -9.30 22.27
CA LYS A 411 -8.14 -9.76 22.86
C LYS A 411 -9.08 -10.33 21.80
N ILE A 412 -8.84 -10.01 20.52
CA ILE A 412 -9.63 -10.53 19.41
C ILE A 412 -9.38 -12.04 19.32
N GLU A 413 -10.47 -12.80 19.40
CA GLU A 413 -10.42 -14.24 19.14
C GLU A 413 -10.24 -14.50 17.64
N THR A 414 -9.56 -15.60 17.30
CA THR A 414 -9.26 -15.93 15.90
C THR A 414 -10.52 -16.06 15.04
N ARG A 415 -11.62 -16.57 15.60
CA ARG A 415 -12.94 -16.63 14.93
C ARG A 415 -13.54 -15.25 14.62
N ASN A 416 -13.16 -14.21 15.35
CA ASN A 416 -13.62 -12.85 15.11
C ASN A 416 -12.70 -12.09 14.13
N PHE A 417 -11.47 -12.58 13.94
CA PHE A 417 -10.54 -12.03 12.97
C PHE A 417 -10.85 -12.53 11.54
N PHE A 418 -11.18 -13.81 11.37
CA PHE A 418 -11.57 -14.38 10.08
C PHE A 418 -13.10 -14.46 9.95
N PRO A 419 -13.73 -13.87 8.91
CA PRO A 419 -15.16 -14.03 8.68
C PRO A 419 -15.56 -15.50 8.49
N ASP A 420 -16.72 -15.91 9.00
CA ASP A 420 -17.22 -17.30 8.87
C ASP A 420 -17.34 -17.76 7.41
N ARG A 421 -17.66 -16.84 6.48
CA ARG A 421 -17.69 -17.15 5.05
C ARG A 421 -16.30 -17.57 4.53
N PHE A 422 -15.24 -16.88 4.97
CA PHE A 422 -13.87 -17.13 4.56
C PHE A 422 -13.38 -18.48 5.06
N VAL A 423 -13.62 -18.75 6.35
CA VAL A 423 -13.25 -20.02 6.99
C VAL A 423 -13.96 -21.21 6.32
N ARG A 424 -15.25 -21.06 6.00
CA ARG A 424 -16.03 -22.10 5.29
C ARG A 424 -15.59 -22.29 3.85
N HIS A 425 -15.37 -21.20 3.11
CA HIS A 425 -14.94 -21.22 1.71
C HIS A 425 -13.61 -21.98 1.55
N PHE A 426 -12.63 -21.67 2.42
CA PHE A 426 -11.30 -22.27 2.38
C PHE A 426 -11.13 -23.56 3.20
N ARG A 427 -12.19 -24.01 3.89
CA ARG A 427 -12.20 -25.22 4.74
C ARG A 427 -11.00 -25.28 5.71
N ILE A 428 -10.72 -24.17 6.39
CA ILE A 428 -9.54 -24.04 7.26
C ILE A 428 -9.73 -24.90 8.53
N ALA A 429 -9.27 -26.15 8.48
CA ALA A 429 -9.58 -27.20 9.46
C ALA A 429 -9.23 -26.83 10.90
N ASN A 430 -8.14 -26.10 11.11
CA ASN A 430 -7.68 -25.69 12.45
C ASN A 430 -8.58 -24.62 13.10
N LEU A 431 -9.40 -23.92 12.31
CA LEU A 431 -10.37 -22.94 12.80
C LEU A 431 -11.79 -23.53 12.89
N CYS A 432 -12.11 -24.53 12.05
CA CYS A 432 -13.43 -25.17 12.07
C CYS A 432 -13.71 -25.98 13.35
N LYS A 433 -12.68 -26.55 13.99
CA LYS A 433 -12.84 -27.39 15.19
C LYS A 433 -13.37 -26.64 16.42
N SER A 434 -13.26 -25.32 16.44
CA SER A 434 -13.83 -24.48 17.49
C SER A 434 -15.36 -24.31 17.39
N ASN A 435 -15.96 -24.67 16.25
CA ASN A 435 -17.37 -24.42 15.92
C ASN A 435 -18.29 -25.64 16.10
N CYS A 436 -17.79 -26.77 16.61
CA CYS A 436 -18.61 -27.98 16.81
C CYS A 436 -19.19 -28.14 18.23
N PHE A 437 -19.22 -27.05 19.01
CA PHE A 437 -19.90 -27.00 20.32
C PHE A 437 -20.97 -25.89 20.31
N LEU A 438 -21.96 -26.01 19.43
CA LEU A 438 -23.24 -25.34 19.55
C LEU A 438 -24.34 -26.28 19.08
#